data_AF-A0A9D7XA55-F1
#
_entry.id   AF-A0A9D7XA55-F1
#
_cell.length_a   1.000
_cell.length_b   1.000
_cell.length_c   1.000
_cell.angle_alpha   90.00
_cell.angle_beta   90.00
_cell.angle_gamma   90.00
#
_symmetry.space_group_name_H-M   'P 1'
#
loop_
_entity.id
_entity.type
_entity.pdbx_description
1 polymer ?
#
loop_
_entity_poly.entity_id
_entity_poly.type
_entity_poly.pdbx_seq_one_letter_code
_entity_poly.pdbx_strand_id
1 'polypeptide(L)' 'MFDLGAHLRARFALKPPDALHLACAQFHGCDELWTNDARLAQAAHGLARNVIDS' A
#
# COMPACT_ATOMS: atom_id res chain seq x y z
N MET A 1 2.41 0.02 13.19
CA MET A 1 2.87 -0.25 11.81
C MET A 1 2.75 -1.74 11.44
N PHE A 2 3.35 -2.67 12.18
CA PHE A 2 3.27 -4.11 11.86
C PHE A 2 1.85 -4.69 11.89
N ASP A 3 1.03 -4.32 12.89
CA ASP A 3 -0.37 -4.77 12.96
C ASP A 3 -1.21 -4.24 11.79
N LEU A 4 -0.98 -2.98 11.40
CA LEU A 4 -1.61 -2.38 10.23
C LEU A 4 -1.19 -3.12 8.95
N GLY A 5 0.09 -3.44 8.80
CA GLY A 5 0.57 -4.27 7.68
C GLY A 5 -0.04 -5.67 7.68
N ALA A 6 -0.16 -6.32 8.83
CA ALA A 6 -0.82 -7.62 8.95
C ALA A 6 -2.31 -7.55 8.54
N HIS A 7 -3.01 -6.50 8.97
CA HIS A 7 -4.41 -6.27 8.61
C HIS A 7 -4.59 -6.02 7.11
N LEU A 8 -3.75 -5.16 6.52
CA LEU A 8 -3.75 -4.88 5.08
C LEU A 8 -3.47 -6.14 4.25
N ARG A 9 -2.50 -6.95 4.68
CA ARG A 9 -2.23 -8.26 4.06
C ARG A 9 -3.42 -9.20 4.15
N ALA A 10 -4.03 -9.34 5.31
CA ALA A 10 -5.18 -10.23 5.48
C ALA A 10 -6.40 -9.77 4.66
N ARG A 11 -6.65 -8.45 4.61
CA ARG A 11 -7.82 -7.87 3.95
C ARG A 11 -7.70 -7.82 2.42
N PHE A 12 -6.50 -7.56 1.91
CA PHE A 12 -6.26 -7.32 0.47
C PHE A 12 -5.34 -8.37 -0.18
N ALA A 13 -5.02 -9.45 0.54
CA ALA A 13 -4.11 -10.51 0.08
C ALA A 13 -2.74 -10.00 -0.40
N LEU A 14 -2.26 -8.87 0.14
CA LEU A 14 -0.99 -8.26 -0.25
C LEU A 14 0.20 -9.12 0.16
N LYS A 15 1.30 -9.03 -0.58
CA LYS A 15 2.57 -9.62 -0.14
C LYS A 15 3.04 -8.92 1.15
N PRO A 16 3.79 -9.60 2.03
CA PRO A 16 4.25 -9.00 3.28
C PRO A 16 4.99 -7.65 3.12
N PRO A 17 5.92 -7.47 2.14
CA PRO A 17 6.59 -6.18 1.98
C PRO A 17 5.64 -5.08 1.50
N ASP A 18 4.72 -5.38 0.59
CA ASP A 18 3.76 -4.40 0.05
C ASP A 18 2.82 -3.87 1.14
N ALA A 19 2.36 -4.76 2.01
CA ALA A 19 1.52 -4.40 3.13
C ALA A 19 2.27 -3.53 4.16
N LEU A 20 3.57 -3.78 4.37
CA LEU A 20 4.41 -2.95 5.24
C LEU A 20 4.72 -1.59 4.61
N HIS A 21 5.00 -1.52 3.31
CA HIS A 21 5.20 -0.24 2.63
C HIS A 21 3.94 0.63 2.67
N LEU A 22 2.76 0.03 2.44
CA LEU A 22 1.50 0.74 2.55
C LEU A 22 1.22 1.20 3.99
N ALA A 23 1.47 0.34 4.98
CA ALA A 23 1.34 0.70 6.39
C ALA A 23 2.31 1.83 6.80
N CYS A 24 3.53 1.83 6.24
CA CYS A 24 4.53 2.88 6.45
C CYS A 24 4.04 4.23 5.91
N ALA A 25 3.60 4.25 4.65
CA ALA A 25 3.10 5.45 3.99
C ALA A 25 1.88 6.03 4.71
N GLN A 26 0.95 5.17 5.16
CA GLN A 26 -0.19 5.59 5.98
C GLN A 26 0.23 6.13 7.35
N PHE A 27 1.18 5.47 8.01
CA PHE A 27 1.64 5.86 9.36
C PHE A 27 2.39 7.19 9.36
N HIS A 28 3.19 7.45 8.33
CA HIS A 28 3.93 8.70 8.18
C HIS A 28 3.12 9.82 7.51
N GLY A 29 1.88 9.55 7.11
CA GLY A 29 1.01 10.55 6.47
C GLY A 29 1.55 11.03 5.13
N CYS A 30 2.17 10.14 4.34
CA CYS A 30 2.63 10.48 3.01
C CYS A 30 1.45 10.90 2.13
N ASP A 31 1.69 11.84 1.22
CA ASP A 31 0.67 12.27 0.26
C ASP A 31 0.44 11.22 -0.84
N GLU A 32 1.52 10.55 -1.28
CA GLU A 32 1.46 9.53 -2.32
C GLU A 32 2.48 8.40 -2.10
N LEU A 33 2.10 7.18 -2.50
CA LEU A 33 2.95 5.99 -2.58
C LEU A 33 3.05 5.54 -4.05
N TRP A 34 4.21 5.71 -4.67
CA TRP A 34 4.39 5.33 -6.06
C TRP A 34 4.72 3.85 -6.17
N THR A 35 3.94 3.12 -6.96
CA THR A 35 4.11 1.67 -7.16
C THR A 35 3.87 1.30 -8.62
N ASN A 36 4.44 0.19 -9.08
CA ASN A 36 4.10 -0.42 -10.37
C ASN A 36 3.15 -1.62 -10.24
N ASP A 37 2.75 -1.99 -9.01
CA ASP A 37 1.78 -3.06 -8.78
C ASP A 37 0.37 -2.45 -8.70
N ALA A 38 -0.42 -2.66 -9.74
CA ALA A 38 -1.80 -2.19 -9.82
C ALA A 38 -2.69 -2.71 -8.67
N ARG A 39 -2.40 -3.89 -8.11
CA ARG A 39 -3.15 -4.44 -6.97
C ARG A 39 -2.84 -3.67 -5.69
N LEU A 40 -1.60 -3.22 -5.52
CA LEU A 40 -1.22 -2.36 -4.41
C LEU A 40 -1.86 -0.97 -4.53
N ALA A 41 -1.87 -0.42 -5.75
CA ALA A 41 -2.59 0.83 -6.04
C ALA A 41 -4.07 0.75 -5.64
N GLN A 42 -4.73 -0.36 -5.98
CA GLN A 42 -6.14 -0.59 -5.63
C GLN A 42 -6.36 -0.75 -4.11
N ALA A 43 -5.48 -1.47 -3.41
CA ALA A 43 -5.58 -1.67 -1.97
C ALA A 43 -5.33 -0.39 -1.15
N ALA A 44 -4.54 0.54 -1.68
CA ALA A 44 -4.13 1.76 -1.02
C ALA A 44 -5.21 2.85 -0.93
N HIS A 45 -6.39 2.64 -1.51
CA HIS A 45 -7.53 3.56 -1.45
C HIS A 45 -7.16 5.01 -1.82
N GLY A 46 -6.44 5.18 -2.93
CA GLY A 46 -6.03 6.49 -3.45
C GLY A 46 -4.71 7.02 -2.90
N LEU A 47 -4.13 6.38 -1.89
CA LEU A 47 -2.78 6.74 -1.42
C LEU A 47 -1.70 6.30 -2.41
N ALA A 48 -1.89 5.20 -3.14
CA ALA A 48 -0.89 4.71 -4.08
C ALA A 48 -1.22 5.02 -5.54
N ARG A 49 -0.21 5.52 -6.26
CA ARG A 49 -0.24 5.85 -7.69
C ARG A 49 0.47 4.75 -8.47
N ASN A 50 -0.21 4.18 -9.48
CA ASN A 50 0.45 3.29 -10.42
C ASN A 50 1.27 4.11 -11.42
N VAL A 51 2.58 3.94 -11.42
CA VAL A 51 3.52 4.70 -12.29
C VAL A 51 3.43 4.33 -13.77
N ILE A 52 2.77 3.21 -14.10
CA ILE A 52 2.58 2.77 -15.49
C ILE A 52 1.32 3.38 -16.11
N ASP A 53 0.33 3.71 -15.28
CA ASP A 53 -0.97 4.26 -15.70
C ASP A 53 -1.07 5.78 -15.49
N SER A 54 0.02 6.42 -15.05
CA SER A 54 0.10 7.83 -14.66
C SER A 54 0.64 8.74 -15.75
#